data_AF-A0A1B8PVZ8-F1
#
_entry.id   AF-A0A1B8PVZ8-F1
#
_cell.length_a   1.000
_cell.length_b   1.000
_cell.length_c   1.000
_cell.angle_alpha   90.00
_cell.angle_beta   90.00
_cell.angle_gamma   90.00
#
_symmetry.space_group_name_H-M   'P 1'
#
loop_
_entity.id
_entity.type
_entity.pdbx_description
1 polymer ?
#
loop_
_entity_poly.entity_id
_entity_poly.type
_entity_poly.pdbx_seq_one_letter_code
_entity_poly.pdbx_strand_id
1 'polypeptide(L)'
;MITLDLPPQLQEVIIATAEKQGVSVNDYILNAIKTTLDNDIPKHIDDVLVFDMEVMKERLKGFESKEEALKNGLVLPQGLDREGLSAWLRENLSKHSEQRTVV
;
A
#
# COMPACT_ATOMS: atom_id res chain seq x y z
N MET A 1 -14.82 -15.88 21.40
CA MET A 1 -15.11 -16.74 20.24
C MET A 1 -15.38 -15.82 19.08
N ILE A 2 -14.61 -15.91 18.00
CA ILE A 2 -14.79 -15.09 16.79
C ILE A 2 -15.46 -15.99 15.76
N THR A 3 -16.55 -15.50 15.17
CA THR A 3 -17.23 -16.19 14.07
C THR A 3 -16.78 -15.57 12.76
N LEU A 4 -16.24 -16.38 11.86
CA LEU A 4 -15.84 -15.96 10.52
C LEU A 4 -16.95 -16.34 9.55
N ASP A 5 -17.59 -15.34 8.95
CA ASP A 5 -18.60 -15.57 7.91
C ASP A 5 -17.90 -15.75 6.56
N LEU A 6 -17.50 -16.99 6.29
CA LEU A 6 -16.76 -17.35 5.07
C LEU A 6 -17.70 -17.91 4.01
N PRO A 7 -17.49 -17.62 2.72
CA PRO A 7 -18.22 -18.27 1.64
C PRO A 7 -18.11 -19.81 1.74
N PRO A 8 -19.18 -20.58 1.44
CA PRO A 8 -19.19 -22.04 1.63
C PRO A 8 -18.04 -22.76 0.93
N GLN A 9 -17.70 -22.35 -0.30
CA GLN A 9 -16.60 -22.92 -1.08
C GLN A 9 -15.25 -22.79 -0.36
N LEU A 10 -15.06 -21.68 0.37
CA LEU A 10 -13.82 -21.39 1.07
C LEU A 10 -13.74 -22.18 2.39
N GLN A 11 -14.89 -22.44 3.03
CA GLN A 11 -14.97 -23.34 4.19
C GLN A 11 -14.56 -24.77 3.83
N GLU A 12 -15.08 -25.30 2.72
CA GLU A 12 -14.75 -26.66 2.24
C GLU A 12 -13.24 -26.81 1.97
N VAL A 13 -12.64 -25.82 1.31
CA VAL A 13 -11.19 -25.82 1.01
C VAL A 13 -10.37 -25.78 2.30
N ILE A 14 -10.75 -24.95 3.27
CA ILE A 14 -10.05 -24.86 4.56
C ILE A 14 -10.13 -26.19 5.31
N ILE A 15 -11.32 -26.80 5.39
CA ILE A 15 -11.53 -28.07 6.08
C ILE A 15 -10.69 -29.18 5.43
N ALA A 16 -10.80 -29.35 4.11
CA ALA A 16 -10.05 -30.36 3.38
C ALA A 16 -8.52 -30.18 3.51
N THR A 17 -8.05 -28.94 3.54
CA THR A 17 -6.62 -28.64 3.67
C THR A 17 -6.12 -28.90 5.09
N ALA A 18 -6.89 -28.55 6.12
CA ALA A 18 -6.56 -28.83 7.51
C ALA A 18 -6.50 -30.34 7.77
N GLU A 19 -7.48 -31.11 7.26
CA GLU A 19 -7.51 -32.57 7.34
C GLU A 19 -6.29 -33.20 6.65
N LYS A 20 -5.95 -32.74 5.44
CA LYS A 20 -4.77 -33.22 4.70
C LYS A 20 -3.45 -32.96 5.46
N GLN A 21 -3.39 -31.87 6.21
CA GLN A 21 -2.24 -31.49 7.03
C GLN A 21 -2.26 -32.11 8.43
N GLY A 22 -3.33 -32.82 8.80
CA GLY A 22 -3.48 -33.45 10.12
C GLY A 22 -3.60 -32.46 11.27
N VAL A 23 -4.03 -31.22 10.99
CA VAL A 23 -4.17 -30.14 11.98
C VAL A 23 -5.64 -29.79 12.15
N SER A 24 -6.00 -29.19 13.30
CA SER A 24 -7.36 -28.70 13.49
C SER A 24 -7.61 -27.51 12.56
N VAL A 25 -8.87 -27.34 12.13
CA VAL A 25 -9.29 -26.20 11.30
C VAL A 25 -8.94 -24.86 11.97
N ASN A 26 -9.12 -24.78 13.29
CA ASN A 26 -8.76 -23.58 14.06
C ASN A 26 -7.25 -23.30 14.02
N ASP A 27 -6.41 -24.33 14.19
CA ASP A 27 -4.96 -24.15 14.14
C ASP A 27 -4.49 -23.77 12.74
N TYR A 28 -5.11 -24.33 11.71
CA TYR A 28 -4.85 -23.96 10.32
C TYR A 28 -5.18 -22.48 10.06
N ILE A 29 -6.36 -22.01 10.48
CA ILE A 29 -6.78 -20.60 10.32
C ILE A 29 -5.83 -19.68 11.10
N LEU A 30 -5.50 -20.03 12.35
CA LEU A 30 -4.58 -19.23 13.17
C LEU A 30 -3.18 -19.15 12.55
N ASN A 31 -2.69 -20.26 12.00
CA ASN A 31 -1.37 -20.29 11.38
C ASN A 31 -1.36 -19.50 10.06
N ALA A 32 -2.42 -19.58 9.26
CA ALA A 32 -2.57 -18.80 8.05
C ALA A 32 -2.61 -17.29 8.35
N ILE A 33 -3.35 -16.86 9.37
CA ILE A 33 -3.40 -15.45 9.80
C ILE A 33 -2.03 -15.00 10.32
N LYS A 34 -1.37 -15.80 11.17
CA LYS A 34 -0.01 -15.49 11.68
C LYS A 34 0.99 -15.36 10.54
N THR A 35 1.01 -16.33 9.63
CA THR A 35 1.90 -16.32 8.46
C THR A 35 1.63 -15.12 7.57
N THR A 36 0.37 -14.73 7.39
CA THR A 36 0.01 -13.55 6.62
C THR A 36 0.48 -12.29 7.33
N LEU A 37 0.25 -12.14 8.64
CA LEU A 37 0.75 -11.02 9.42
C LEU A 37 2.29 -10.96 9.43
N ASP A 38 2.98 -12.08 9.56
CA ASP A 38 4.46 -12.13 9.57
C ASP A 38 5.08 -11.80 8.20
N ASN A 39 4.32 -11.95 7.12
CA ASN A 39 4.74 -11.64 5.75
C ASN A 39 4.23 -10.29 5.23
N ASP A 40 3.07 -9.83 5.68
CA ASP A 40 2.43 -8.55 5.31
C ASP A 40 2.76 -7.42 6.28
N ILE A 41 3.33 -7.71 7.47
CA ILE A 41 4.00 -6.69 8.28
C ILE A 41 5.31 -6.36 7.56
N PRO A 42 5.45 -5.14 7.02
CA PRO A 42 6.63 -4.79 6.28
C PRO A 42 7.83 -4.80 7.22
N LYS A 43 8.82 -5.65 6.91
CA LYS A 43 10.00 -5.85 7.77
C LYS A 43 10.89 -4.60 7.81
N HIS A 44 10.78 -3.73 6.80
CA HIS A 44 11.52 -2.48 6.67
C HIS A 44 10.57 -1.33 6.35
N ILE A 45 10.78 -0.19 7.02
CA ILE A 45 9.99 1.05 6.85
C ILE A 45 10.06 1.56 5.39
N ASP A 46 11.12 1.23 4.67
CA ASP A 46 11.38 1.70 3.30
C ASP A 46 10.53 0.99 2.23
N ASP A 47 9.95 -0.19 2.52
CA ASP A 47 9.13 -0.97 1.58
C ASP A 47 7.64 -0.63 1.66
N VAL A 48 7.27 0.25 2.59
CA VAL A 48 5.89 0.72 2.75
C VAL A 48 5.81 2.13 2.19
N LEU A 49 5.00 2.30 1.15
CA LEU A 49 4.39 3.60 0.89
C LEU A 49 3.41 3.89 2.03
N VAL A 50 3.93 4.17 3.24
CA VAL A 50 3.12 4.75 4.31
C VAL A 50 2.77 6.14 3.81
N PHE A 51 1.52 6.33 3.43
CA PHE A 51 0.97 7.68 3.32
C PHE A 51 0.92 8.26 4.73
N ASP A 52 2.06 8.77 5.19
CA ASP A 52 2.17 9.45 6.47
C ASP A 52 1.43 10.77 6.36
N MET A 53 0.24 10.78 6.94
CA MET A 53 -0.66 11.92 6.93
C MET A 53 -0.07 13.12 7.67
N GLU A 54 0.77 12.91 8.68
CA GLU A 54 1.41 14.00 9.42
C GLU A 54 2.55 14.63 8.60
N VAL A 55 3.35 13.81 7.93
CA VAL A 55 4.36 14.30 6.96
C VAL A 55 3.67 15.04 5.80
N MET A 56 2.54 14.53 5.30
CA MET A 56 1.77 15.20 4.26
C MET A 56 1.23 16.55 4.74
N LYS A 57 0.64 16.61 5.94
CA LYS A 57 0.16 17.86 6.55
C LYS A 57 1.30 18.85 6.74
N GLU A 58 2.46 18.41 7.21
CA GLU A 58 3.64 19.26 7.38
C GLU A 58 4.11 19.85 6.05
N ARG A 59 4.19 19.04 4.99
CA ARG A 59 4.56 19.50 3.65
C ARG A 59 3.52 20.44 3.01
N LEU A 60 2.27 20.38 3.45
CA LEU A 60 1.19 21.24 2.98
C LEU A 60 1.06 22.56 3.76
N LYS A 61 1.72 22.73 4.91
CA LYS A 61 1.63 23.94 5.75
C LYS A 61 2.07 25.24 5.05
N GLY A 62 2.85 25.14 3.98
CA GLY A 62 3.34 26.29 3.20
C GLY A 62 2.41 26.76 2.08
N PHE A 63 1.25 26.13 1.88
CA PHE A 63 0.27 26.53 0.86
C PHE A 63 -0.97 27.10 1.53
N GLU A 64 -1.48 28.24 1.04
CA GLU A 64 -2.66 28.90 1.63
C GLU A 64 -3.94 28.13 1.34
N SER A 65 -3.97 27.34 0.26
CA SER A 65 -5.13 26.51 -0.10
C SER A 65 -4.75 25.15 -0.72
N LYS A 66 -5.69 24.20 -0.69
CA LYS A 66 -5.53 22.87 -1.32
C LYS A 66 -5.33 22.99 -2.84
N GLU A 67 -6.00 23.95 -3.45
CA GLU A 67 -5.91 24.25 -4.89
C GLU A 67 -4.53 24.81 -5.26
N GLU A 68 -3.91 25.58 -4.37
CA GLU A 68 -2.54 26.08 -4.56
C GLU A 68 -1.49 24.97 -4.43
N ALA A 69 -1.68 24.04 -3.49
CA ALA A 69 -0.86 22.84 -3.39
C ALA A 69 -0.99 21.94 -4.64
N LEU A 70 -2.19 21.86 -5.22
CA LEU A 70 -2.45 21.09 -6.44
C LEU A 70 -1.88 21.76 -7.70
N LYS A 71 -1.87 23.09 -7.79
CA LYS A 71 -1.24 23.82 -8.90
C LYS A 71 0.27 23.57 -8.97
N ASN A 72 0.90 23.34 -7.82
CA ASN A 72 2.31 23.00 -7.70
C ASN A 72 2.56 21.48 -7.69
N GLY A 73 1.50 20.68 -7.84
CA GLY A 73 1.56 19.23 -7.91
C GLY A 73 1.88 18.73 -9.31
N LEU A 74 2.42 17.52 -9.40
CA LEU A 74 2.68 16.85 -10.66
C LEU A 74 1.44 16.04 -11.06
N VAL A 75 0.90 16.27 -12.27
CA VAL A 75 -0.18 15.43 -12.80
C VAL A 75 0.41 14.11 -13.29
N LEU A 76 0.04 13.01 -12.63
CA LEU A 76 0.53 11.69 -13.01
C LEU A 76 -0.13 11.18 -14.30
N PRO A 77 0.65 10.59 -15.23
CA PRO A 77 0.11 9.99 -16.44
C PRO A 77 -0.75 8.78 -16.10
N GLN A 78 -1.89 8.66 -16.78
CA GLN A 78 -2.82 7.54 -16.60
C GLN A 78 -2.42 6.38 -17.51
N GLY A 79 -2.68 5.14 -17.07
CA GLY A 79 -2.52 3.94 -17.90
C GLY A 79 -1.08 3.47 -18.13
N LEU A 80 -0.10 4.00 -17.38
CA LEU A 80 1.26 3.47 -17.38
C LEU A 80 1.38 2.30 -16.40
N ASP A 81 2.15 1.29 -16.79
CA ASP A 81 2.64 0.26 -15.88
C ASP A 81 3.77 0.80 -14.99
N ARG A 82 4.28 -0.04 -14.08
CA ARG A 82 5.28 0.37 -13.09
C ARG A 82 6.56 0.90 -13.74
N GLU A 83 7.01 0.28 -14.82
CA GLU A 83 8.23 0.68 -15.53
C GLU A 83 8.02 1.99 -16.29
N GLY A 84 6.88 2.12 -16.97
CA GLY A 84 6.48 3.36 -17.65
C GLY A 84 6.34 4.54 -16.70
N LEU A 85 5.71 4.33 -15.53
CA LEU A 85 5.61 5.36 -14.51
C LEU A 85 6.99 5.76 -13.97
N SER A 86 7.89 4.80 -13.77
CA SER A 86 9.25 5.05 -13.27
C SER A 86 10.09 5.85 -14.26
N ALA A 87 10.01 5.54 -15.55
CA ALA A 87 10.67 6.30 -16.61
C ALA A 87 10.14 7.73 -16.68
N TRP A 88 8.82 7.88 -16.67
CA TRP A 88 8.17 9.19 -16.71
C TRP A 88 8.55 10.06 -15.50
N LEU A 89 8.60 9.49 -14.29
CA LEU A 89 9.03 10.21 -13.09
C LEU A 89 10.48 10.72 -13.23
N ARG A 90 11.41 9.90 -13.74
CA ARG A 90 12.82 10.32 -13.92
C ARG A 90 12.97 11.50 -14.89
N GLU A 91 12.14 11.55 -15.92
CA GLU A 91 12.21 12.61 -16.95
C GLU A 91 11.51 13.91 -16.55
N ASN A 92 10.54 13.85 -15.63
CA ASN A 92 9.66 14.97 -15.32
C ASN A 92 9.85 15.53 -13.90
N LEU A 93 10.42 14.76 -12.95
CA LEU A 93 10.72 15.29 -11.61
C LEU A 93 11.80 16.37 -11.65
N SER A 94 12.89 16.15 -12.40
CA SER A 94 14.04 17.06 -12.46
C SER A 94 13.65 18.43 -13.02
N LYS A 95 12.81 18.43 -14.07
CA LYS A 95 12.28 19.64 -14.72
C LYS A 95 11.40 20.47 -13.79
N HIS A 96 10.67 19.83 -12.87
CA HIS A 96 9.83 20.52 -11.90
C HIS A 96 10.60 21.05 -10.68
N SER A 97 11.76 20.47 -10.34
CA SER A 97 12.60 20.95 -9.24
C SER A 97 13.40 22.21 -9.58
N GLU A 98 13.72 22.46 -10.85
CA GLU A 98 14.47 23.65 -11.29
C GLU A 98 13.62 24.93 -11.33
N GLN A 99 12.29 24.81 -11.40
CA GLN A 99 11.39 25.97 -11.32
C GLN A 99 11.26 26.55 -9.89
N ARG A 100 11.87 25.91 -8.88
CA ARG A 100 11.80 26.33 -7.46
C ARG A 100 12.87 27.33 -7.01
N THR A 101 13.76 27.80 -7.88
CA THR A 101 14.79 28.79 -7.50
C THR A 101 14.47 30.20 -7.98
N VAL A 102 13.23 30.68 -7.83
CA VAL A 102 12.98 32.12 -7.75
C VAL A 102 11.82 32.37 -6.78
N VAL A 103 12.07 33.32 -5.88
CA VAL A 103 11.24 33.88 -4.78
C VAL A 103 11.43 33.21 -3.43
#